data_AF-A0A1I0WUY4-F1
#
_entry.id   AF-A0A1I0WUY4-F1
#
_cell.length_a   1.000
_cell.length_b   1.000
_cell.length_c   1.000
_cell.angle_alpha   90.00
_cell.angle_beta   90.00
_cell.angle_gamma   90.00
#
_symmetry.space_group_name_H-M   'P 1'
#
loop_
_entity.id
_entity.type
_entity.pdbx_description
1 polymer ?
#
loop_
_entity_poly.entity_id
_entity_poly.type
_entity_poly.pdbx_seq_one_letter_code
_entity_poly.pdbx_strand_id
1 'polypeptide(L)'
;MAKSKAVAAPLHETEIQSQELAAIVGKSTRWIRQLTTEGVLKQSSRGKYILGEALQAYIEHAAGGKEDSKRPRFIDEKTEHERIKKEMAQLELEEKRKNLHTTADVLDAWGALMINFRERVIGLPPKMSGQLSYLTDEKEIRRLLEERLNDALFQLAKYDPLASDSG
;
A
#
# COMPACT_ATOMS: atom_id res chain seq x y z
N MET A 1 -48.53 -57.12 8.96
CA MET A 1 -47.93 -55.80 9.24
C MET A 1 -46.46 -55.85 8.83
N ALA A 2 -46.15 -55.58 7.56
CA ALA A 2 -44.78 -55.64 7.03
C ALA A 2 -44.13 -54.26 7.16
N LYS A 3 -43.02 -54.18 7.91
CA LYS A 3 -42.15 -52.99 7.96
C LYS A 3 -41.49 -52.84 6.59
N SER A 4 -41.79 -51.78 5.84
CA SER A 4 -41.07 -51.49 4.61
C SER A 4 -39.66 -51.00 4.97
N LYS A 5 -38.67 -51.71 4.44
CA LYS A 5 -37.25 -51.38 4.57
C LYS A 5 -36.97 -50.29 3.54
N ALA A 6 -36.96 -49.03 3.97
CA ALA A 6 -36.52 -47.92 3.11
C ALA A 6 -35.03 -48.10 2.86
N VAL A 7 -34.68 -48.60 1.67
CA VAL A 7 -33.31 -48.61 1.17
C VAL A 7 -32.92 -47.15 1.01
N ALA A 8 -32.02 -46.66 1.86
CA ALA A 8 -31.50 -45.30 1.79
C ALA A 8 -30.72 -45.18 0.47
N ALA A 9 -31.33 -44.55 -0.53
CA ALA A 9 -30.64 -44.20 -1.77
C ALA A 9 -29.42 -43.35 -1.43
N PRO A 10 -28.29 -43.53 -2.13
CA PRO A 10 -27.10 -42.76 -1.86
C PRO A 10 -27.38 -41.26 -2.10
N LEU A 11 -26.93 -40.41 -1.18
CA LEU A 11 -27.27 -38.97 -1.17
C LEU A 11 -26.96 -38.25 -2.49
N HIS A 12 -25.92 -38.69 -3.21
CA HIS A 12 -25.51 -38.07 -4.47
C HIS A 12 -26.49 -38.29 -5.63
N GLU A 13 -27.31 -39.34 -5.59
CA GLU A 13 -28.35 -39.63 -6.60
C GLU A 13 -29.73 -39.06 -6.21
N THR A 14 -29.83 -38.42 -5.05
CA THR A 14 -31.11 -37.91 -4.54
C THR A 14 -31.56 -36.69 -5.36
N GLU A 15 -32.81 -36.71 -5.83
CA GLU A 15 -33.44 -35.55 -6.45
C GLU A 15 -33.89 -34.54 -5.38
N ILE A 16 -33.43 -33.30 -5.52
CA ILE A 16 -33.78 -32.19 -4.64
C ILE A 16 -34.39 -31.03 -5.42
N GLN A 17 -35.20 -30.22 -4.74
CA GLN A 17 -35.82 -29.04 -5.33
C GLN A 17 -34.84 -27.85 -5.39
N SER A 18 -35.11 -26.88 -6.28
CA SER A 18 -34.31 -25.64 -6.37
C SER A 18 -34.12 -24.93 -5.03
N GLN A 19 -35.12 -24.96 -4.15
CA GLN A 19 -35.06 -24.30 -2.84
C GLN A 19 -34.10 -25.02 -1.88
N GLU A 20 -34.08 -26.35 -1.91
CA GLU A 20 -33.18 -27.16 -1.10
C GLU A 20 -31.75 -27.03 -1.61
N LEU A 21 -31.54 -27.05 -2.93
CA LEU A 21 -30.24 -26.81 -3.54
C LEU A 21 -29.70 -25.40 -3.18
N ALA A 22 -30.57 -24.39 -3.23
CA ALA A 22 -30.23 -23.03 -2.84
C ALA A 22 -29.78 -22.95 -1.37
N ALA A 23 -30.48 -23.65 -0.47
CA ALA A 23 -30.13 -23.71 0.95
C ALA A 23 -28.79 -24.42 1.19
N ILE A 24 -28.53 -25.55 0.51
CA ILE A 24 -27.28 -26.31 0.63
C ILE A 24 -26.08 -25.49 0.15
N VAL A 25 -26.24 -24.81 -0.98
CA VAL A 25 -25.18 -24.01 -1.62
C VAL A 25 -25.01 -22.63 -0.96
N GLY A 26 -25.97 -22.21 -0.13
CA GLY A 26 -25.96 -20.89 0.53
C GLY A 26 -26.23 -19.72 -0.43
N LYS A 27 -27.05 -19.95 -1.46
CA LYS A 27 -27.41 -18.94 -2.48
C LYS A 27 -28.93 -18.78 -2.56
N SER A 28 -29.40 -17.80 -3.34
CA SER A 28 -30.84 -17.58 -3.53
C SER A 28 -31.42 -18.53 -4.59
N THR A 29 -32.71 -18.87 -4.47
CA THR A 29 -33.41 -19.68 -5.49
C THR A 29 -33.42 -19.01 -6.86
N ARG A 30 -33.42 -17.67 -6.91
CA ARG A 30 -33.28 -16.89 -8.16
C ARG A 30 -31.94 -17.17 -8.84
N TRP A 31 -30.88 -17.26 -8.05
CA TRP A 31 -29.53 -17.53 -8.54
C TRP A 31 -29.39 -18.96 -9.09
N ILE A 32 -29.99 -19.96 -8.43
CA ILE A 32 -30.06 -21.34 -8.96
C ILE A 32 -30.76 -21.39 -10.32
N ARG A 33 -31.88 -20.65 -10.46
CA ARG A 33 -32.61 -20.56 -11.74
C ARG A 33 -31.76 -19.91 -12.83
N GLN A 34 -31.03 -18.84 -12.49
CA GLN A 34 -30.11 -18.17 -13.41
C GLN A 34 -29.03 -19.14 -13.91
N LEU A 35 -28.35 -19.86 -13.02
CA LEU A 35 -27.34 -20.86 -13.40
C LEU A 35 -27.91 -21.99 -14.26
N THR A 36 -29.18 -22.32 -14.07
CA THR A 36 -29.85 -23.30 -14.93
C THR A 36 -30.08 -22.73 -16.33
N THR A 37 -30.49 -21.47 -16.44
CA THR A 37 -30.67 -20.78 -17.73
C THR A 37 -29.34 -20.60 -18.47
N GLU A 38 -28.26 -20.35 -17.74
CA GLU A 38 -26.90 -20.25 -18.27
C GLU A 38 -26.30 -21.63 -18.66
N GLY A 39 -27.03 -22.72 -18.40
CA GLY A 39 -26.62 -24.09 -18.76
C GLY A 39 -25.59 -24.73 -17.81
N VAL A 40 -25.27 -24.06 -16.69
CA VAL A 40 -24.31 -24.53 -15.68
C VAL A 40 -24.92 -25.65 -14.84
N LEU A 41 -26.16 -25.49 -14.38
CA LEU A 41 -26.89 -26.52 -13.64
C LEU A 41 -27.85 -27.28 -14.54
N LYS A 42 -27.83 -28.61 -14.47
CA LYS A 42 -28.75 -29.48 -15.23
C LYS A 42 -29.94 -29.88 -14.37
N GLN A 43 -31.14 -29.73 -14.94
CA GLN A 43 -32.37 -30.23 -14.31
C GLN A 43 -32.58 -31.69 -14.71
N SER A 44 -32.90 -32.54 -13.74
CA SER A 44 -33.40 -33.90 -13.99
C SER A 44 -34.86 -33.85 -14.45
N SER A 45 -35.66 -33.00 -13.78
CA SER A 45 -37.04 -32.72 -14.14
C SER A 45 -37.39 -31.28 -13.77
N ARG A 46 -38.57 -30.78 -14.16
CA ARG A 46 -38.97 -29.37 -13.98
C ARG A 46 -38.79 -28.92 -12.52
N GLY A 47 -37.76 -28.09 -12.27
CA GLY A 47 -37.44 -27.54 -10.94
C GLY A 47 -36.74 -28.52 -9.97
N LYS A 48 -36.30 -29.68 -10.44
CA LYS A 48 -35.55 -30.67 -9.65
C LYS A 48 -34.16 -30.95 -10.21
N TYR A 49 -33.23 -31.26 -9.32
CA TYR A 49 -31.81 -31.45 -9.61
C TYR A 49 -31.32 -32.70 -8.88
N ILE A 50 -30.41 -33.44 -9.52
CA ILE A 50 -29.67 -34.50 -8.84
C ILE A 50 -28.60 -33.82 -7.97
N LEU A 51 -28.63 -34.07 -6.66
CA LEU A 51 -27.78 -33.36 -5.70
C LEU A 51 -26.29 -33.44 -6.04
N GLY A 52 -25.79 -34.64 -6.37
CA GLY A 52 -24.37 -34.85 -6.69
C GLY A 52 -23.93 -34.07 -7.92
N GLU A 53 -24.68 -34.19 -9.01
CA GLU A 53 -24.38 -33.49 -10.27
C GLU A 53 -24.45 -31.97 -10.12
N ALA A 54 -25.48 -31.47 -9.44
CA ALA A 54 -25.68 -30.04 -9.23
C ALA A 54 -24.60 -29.43 -8.33
N LEU A 55 -24.18 -30.15 -7.30
CA LEU A 55 -23.12 -29.70 -6.40
C LEU A 55 -21.76 -29.70 -7.11
N GLN A 56 -21.46 -30.73 -7.89
CA GLN A 56 -20.22 -30.80 -8.67
C GLN A 56 -20.16 -29.69 -9.73
N ALA A 57 -21.25 -29.47 -10.47
CA ALA A 57 -21.34 -28.38 -11.43
C ALA A 57 -21.23 -27.00 -10.78
N TYR A 58 -21.80 -26.82 -9.58
CA TYR A 58 -21.63 -25.59 -8.81
C TYR A 58 -20.18 -25.38 -8.36
N ILE A 59 -19.51 -26.42 -7.84
CA ILE A 59 -18.11 -26.33 -7.41
C ILE A 59 -17.21 -26.02 -8.60
N GLU A 60 -17.43 -26.65 -9.76
CA GLU A 60 -16.70 -26.35 -11.00
C GLU A 60 -16.91 -24.90 -11.43
N HIS A 61 -18.15 -24.40 -11.39
CA HIS A 61 -18.46 -23.00 -11.71
C HIS A 61 -17.82 -22.02 -10.71
N ALA A 62 -17.91 -22.31 -9.41
CA ALA A 62 -17.33 -21.51 -8.35
C ALA A 62 -15.80 -21.50 -8.43
N ALA A 63 -15.18 -22.60 -8.85
CA ALA A 63 -13.73 -22.70 -9.07
C ALA A 63 -13.27 -22.07 -10.40
N GLY A 64 -14.19 -21.66 -11.28
CA GLY A 64 -13.86 -21.05 -12.57
C GLY A 64 -13.57 -22.03 -13.72
N GLY A 65 -13.94 -23.31 -13.60
CA GLY A 65 -13.79 -24.34 -14.64
C GLY A 65 -13.40 -25.72 -14.10
N LYS A 66 -13.36 -26.72 -14.99
CA LYS A 66 -12.91 -28.09 -14.67
C LYS A 66 -11.43 -28.12 -14.32
N GLU A 67 -11.05 -29.01 -13.40
CA GLU A 67 -9.67 -29.22 -12.93
C GLU A 67 -8.69 -29.54 -14.07
N ASP A 68 -9.16 -30.19 -15.15
CA ASP A 68 -8.38 -30.52 -16.35
C ASP A 68 -8.25 -29.39 -17.38
N SER A 69 -8.92 -28.26 -17.19
CA SER A 69 -8.81 -27.13 -18.13
C SER A 69 -7.55 -26.32 -17.81
N LYS A 70 -6.56 -26.35 -18.70
CA LYS A 70 -5.31 -25.55 -18.66
C LYS A 70 -5.52 -24.02 -18.73
N ARG A 71 -6.65 -23.50 -18.26
CA ARG A 71 -6.97 -22.07 -18.23
C ARG A 71 -6.77 -21.54 -16.81
N PRO A 72 -6.10 -20.39 -16.63
CA PRO A 72 -5.99 -19.75 -15.33
C PRO A 72 -7.37 -19.50 -14.73
N ARG A 73 -7.58 -19.83 -13.45
CA ARG A 73 -8.86 -19.59 -12.78
C ARG A 73 -8.95 -18.10 -12.42
N PHE A 74 -10.12 -17.51 -12.59
CA PHE A 74 -10.38 -16.10 -12.25
C PHE A 74 -10.07 -15.77 -10.78
N ILE A 75 -10.18 -16.75 -9.89
CA ILE A 75 -9.83 -16.63 -8.47
C ILE A 75 -8.31 -16.53 -8.29
N ASP A 76 -7.53 -17.28 -9.07
CA ASP A 76 -6.08 -17.28 -9.00
C ASP A 76 -5.52 -15.95 -9.50
N GLU A 77 -6.05 -15.43 -10.62
CA GLU A 77 -5.67 -14.11 -11.15
C GLU A 77 -6.03 -12.98 -10.19
N LYS A 78 -7.23 -13.00 -9.58
CA LYS A 78 -7.65 -11.97 -8.62
C LYS A 78 -6.79 -11.97 -7.36
N THR A 79 -6.43 -13.16 -6.87
CA THR A 79 -5.57 -13.31 -5.68
C THR A 79 -4.16 -12.83 -5.96
N GLU A 80 -3.58 -13.16 -7.12
CA GLU A 80 -2.28 -12.64 -7.53
C GLU A 80 -2.29 -11.13 -7.77
N HIS A 81 -3.33 -10.58 -8.42
CA HIS A 81 -3.48 -9.14 -8.59
C HIS A 81 -3.57 -8.39 -7.26
N GLU A 82 -4.31 -8.94 -6.30
CA GLU A 82 -4.44 -8.35 -4.96
C GLU A 82 -3.12 -8.44 -4.18
N ARG A 83 -2.36 -9.54 -4.35
CA ARG A 83 -1.01 -9.70 -3.79
C ARG A 83 -0.03 -8.69 -4.38
N ILE A 84 0.03 -8.55 -5.71
CA ILE A 84 0.90 -7.59 -6.40
C ILE A 84 0.53 -6.16 -6.00
N LYS A 85 -0.76 -5.83 -5.90
CA LYS A 85 -1.21 -4.49 -5.48
C LYS A 85 -0.79 -4.17 -4.05
N LYS A 86 -0.84 -5.16 -3.15
CA LYS A 86 -0.35 -5.01 -1.78
C LYS A 86 1.16 -4.79 -1.72
N GLU A 87 1.92 -5.53 -2.52
CA GLU A 87 3.38 -5.39 -2.62
C GLU A 87 3.78 -4.02 -3.16
N MET A 88 3.14 -3.55 -4.24
CA MET A 88 3.36 -2.19 -4.78
C MET A 88 3.06 -1.11 -3.72
N ALA A 89 1.93 -1.22 -3.02
CA ALA A 89 1.58 -0.26 -1.98
C ALA A 89 2.58 -0.26 -0.81
N GLN A 90 3.16 -1.41 -0.48
CA GLN A 90 4.19 -1.52 0.55
C GLN A 90 5.50 -0.86 0.11
N LEU A 91 5.95 -1.12 -1.13
CA LEU A 91 7.13 -0.48 -1.70
C LEU A 91 7.00 1.05 -1.77
N GLU A 92 5.84 1.55 -2.21
CA GLU A 92 5.55 2.99 -2.21
C GLU A 92 5.57 3.59 -0.80
N LEU A 93 5.06 2.86 0.20
CA LEU A 93 5.09 3.31 1.59
C LEU A 93 6.52 3.38 2.12
N GLU A 94 7.36 2.39 1.80
CA GLU A 94 8.77 2.37 2.19
C GLU A 94 9.57 3.50 1.52
N GLU A 95 9.33 3.77 0.23
CA GLU A 95 9.95 4.89 -0.49
C GLU A 95 9.54 6.24 0.12
N LYS A 96 8.24 6.44 0.38
CA LYS A 96 7.75 7.66 1.05
C LYS A 96 8.36 7.82 2.44
N ARG A 97 8.46 6.75 3.23
CA ARG A 97 9.12 6.79 4.55
C ARG A 97 10.59 7.17 4.45
N LYS A 98 11.34 6.57 3.51
CA LYS A 98 12.74 6.95 3.26
C LYS A 98 12.86 8.43 2.91
N ASN A 99 12.01 8.91 1.99
CA ASN A 99 12.01 10.33 1.60
C ASN A 99 11.67 11.26 2.77
N LEU A 100 10.74 10.87 3.66
CA LEU A 100 10.42 11.64 4.86
C LEU A 100 11.62 11.75 5.81
N HIS A 101 12.33 10.64 6.05
CA HIS A 101 13.54 10.66 6.87
C HIS A 101 14.61 11.56 6.25
N THR A 102 14.91 11.38 4.96
CA THR A 102 15.88 12.25 4.25
C THR A 102 15.47 13.72 4.30
N THR A 103 14.18 14.04 4.20
CA THR A 103 13.69 15.42 4.26
C THR A 103 13.87 16.02 5.66
N ALA A 104 13.61 15.23 6.71
CA ALA A 104 13.81 15.66 8.09
C ALA A 104 15.31 15.94 8.37
N ASP A 105 16.20 15.04 7.96
CA ASP A 105 17.65 15.20 8.14
C ASP A 105 18.16 16.46 7.43
N VAL A 106 17.67 16.72 6.21
CA VAL A 106 17.99 17.94 5.46
C VAL A 106 17.47 19.19 6.19
N LEU A 107 16.23 19.18 6.70
CA LEU A 107 15.66 20.31 7.43
C LEU A 107 16.44 20.64 8.70
N ASP A 108 16.85 19.62 9.46
CA ASP A 108 17.66 19.78 10.67
C ASP A 108 19.04 20.35 10.34
N ALA A 109 19.67 19.83 9.26
CA ALA A 109 20.91 20.36 8.73
C ALA A 109 20.83 21.85 8.33
N TRP A 110 19.75 22.25 7.64
CA TRP A 110 19.48 23.66 7.32
C TRP A 110 19.24 24.50 8.56
N GLY A 111 18.51 23.97 9.54
CA GLY A 111 18.26 24.62 10.83
C GLY A 111 19.57 24.91 11.57
N ALA A 112 20.45 23.92 11.68
CA ALA A 112 21.77 24.07 12.29
C ALA A 112 22.63 25.11 11.55
N LEU A 113 22.61 25.10 10.21
CA LEU A 113 23.35 26.09 9.41
C LEU A 113 22.83 27.52 9.67
N MET A 114 21.51 27.72 9.74
CA MET A 114 20.90 29.03 10.01
C MET A 114 21.17 29.54 11.42
N ILE A 115 21.15 28.66 12.43
CA ILE A 115 21.50 29.02 13.81
C ILE A 115 22.95 29.51 13.87
N ASN A 116 23.90 28.74 13.31
CA ASN A 116 25.31 29.11 13.25
C ASN A 116 25.53 30.43 12.50
N PHE A 117 24.83 30.64 11.38
CA PHE A 117 24.89 31.89 10.63
C PHE A 117 24.42 33.08 11.48
N ARG A 118 23.27 32.95 12.14
CA ARG A 118 22.71 33.99 13.00
C ARG A 118 23.66 34.37 14.13
N GLU A 119 24.22 33.38 14.83
CA GLU A 119 25.19 33.61 15.92
C GLU A 119 26.42 34.38 15.43
N ARG A 120 26.94 34.02 14.26
CA ARG A 120 28.11 34.68 13.67
C ARG A 120 27.82 36.12 13.29
N VAL A 121 26.70 36.38 12.61
CA VAL A 121 26.30 37.74 12.21
C VAL A 121 26.08 38.62 13.43
N ILE A 122 25.39 38.14 14.46
CA ILE A 122 25.16 38.88 15.71
C ILE A 122 26.47 39.10 16.48
N GLY A 123 27.45 38.20 16.35
CA GLY A 123 28.76 38.30 16.98
C GLY A 123 29.73 39.27 16.30
N LEU A 124 29.45 39.74 15.07
CA LEU A 124 30.33 40.67 14.34
C LEU A 124 30.33 42.09 14.95
N PRO A 125 29.19 42.77 15.17
CA PRO A 125 29.16 44.13 15.70
C PRO A 125 29.96 44.35 16.99
N PRO A 126 29.84 43.53 18.06
CA PRO A 126 30.61 43.76 19.28
C PRO A 126 32.11 43.57 19.06
N LYS A 127 32.53 42.63 18.22
CA LYS A 127 33.96 42.41 17.88
C LYS A 127 34.54 43.55 17.05
N MET A 128 33.74 44.15 16.18
CA MET A 128 34.15 45.24 15.32
C MET A 128 34.07 46.61 16.00
N SER A 129 33.21 46.78 17.00
CA SER A 129 32.96 48.06 17.69
C SER A 129 34.24 48.75 18.16
N GLY A 130 35.16 48.00 18.78
CA GLY A 130 36.43 48.52 19.25
C GLY A 130 37.44 48.84 18.14
N GLN A 131 37.36 48.21 16.96
CA GLN A 131 38.21 48.57 15.82
C GLN A 131 37.66 49.79 15.09
N LEU A 132 36.33 49.85 14.95
CA LEU A 132 35.61 50.95 14.31
C LEU A 132 35.69 52.25 15.12
N SER A 133 35.82 52.20 16.45
CA SER A 133 35.94 53.40 17.29
C SER A 133 37.19 54.24 17.04
N TYR A 134 38.23 53.65 16.44
CA TYR A 134 39.49 54.35 16.13
C TYR A 134 39.61 54.74 14.65
N LEU A 135 38.64 54.35 13.81
CA LEU A 135 38.63 54.64 12.38
C LEU A 135 37.72 55.85 12.09
N THR A 136 38.26 56.80 11.33
CA THR A 136 37.53 58.01 10.89
C THR A 136 37.36 58.10 9.37
N ASP A 137 38.08 57.28 8.59
CA ASP A 137 37.92 57.21 7.13
C ASP A 137 36.79 56.22 6.76
N GLU A 138 35.76 56.73 6.08
CA GLU A 138 34.63 55.94 5.59
C GLU A 138 35.07 54.77 4.70
N LYS A 139 36.09 54.96 3.86
CA LYS A 139 36.57 53.90 2.95
C LYS A 139 37.17 52.74 3.72
N GLU A 140 37.91 53.05 4.79
CA GLU A 140 38.56 52.05 5.62
C GLU A 140 37.55 51.29 6.48
N ILE A 141 36.53 51.99 7.00
CA ILE A 141 35.39 51.40 7.70
C ILE A 141 34.63 50.42 6.79
N ARG A 142 34.32 50.85 5.56
CA ARG A 142 33.61 50.02 4.57
C ARG A 142 34.41 48.77 4.22
N ARG A 143 35.71 48.91 3.95
CA ARG A 143 36.60 47.78 3.63
C ARG A 143 36.62 46.75 4.76
N LEU A 144 36.74 47.22 6.01
CA LEU A 144 36.75 46.34 7.19
C LEU A 144 35.42 45.60 7.37
N LEU A 145 34.28 46.28 7.16
CA LEU A 145 32.95 45.65 7.20
C LEU A 145 32.79 44.57 6.14
N GLU A 146 33.15 44.88 4.90
CA GLU A 146 33.08 43.94 3.77
C GLU A 146 34.00 42.73 4.00
N GLU A 147 35.22 42.94 4.51
CA GLU A 147 36.16 41.86 4.85
C GLU A 147 35.55 40.91 5.89
N ARG A 148 34.98 41.46 6.98
CA ARG A 148 34.38 40.65 8.06
C ARG A 148 33.10 39.93 7.64
N LEU A 149 32.27 40.55 6.81
CA LEU A 149 31.07 39.93 6.25
C LEU A 149 31.45 38.78 5.29
N ASN A 150 32.40 39.00 4.40
CA ASN A 150 32.88 37.99 3.47
C ASN A 150 33.55 36.81 4.20
N ASP A 151 34.32 37.07 5.25
CA ASP A 151 34.88 36.01 6.11
C ASP A 151 33.78 35.16 6.76
N ALA A 152 32.73 35.79 7.29
CA ALA A 152 31.61 35.09 7.90
C ALA A 152 30.84 34.24 6.88
N LEU A 153 30.62 34.77 5.67
CA LEU A 153 29.98 34.04 4.57
C LEU A 153 30.84 32.88 4.06
N PHE A 154 32.15 33.07 3.95
CA PHE A 154 33.07 32.03 3.50
C PHE A 154 33.17 30.88 4.51
N GLN A 155 33.14 31.19 5.80
CA GLN A 155 33.09 30.17 6.85
C GLN A 155 31.74 29.44 6.89
N LEU A 156 30.64 30.12 6.58
CA LEU A 156 29.33 29.47 6.42
C LEU A 156 29.33 28.52 5.22
N ALA A 157 29.91 28.92 4.09
CA ALA A 157 29.99 28.09 2.89
C ALA A 157 30.83 26.82 3.08
N LYS A 158 31.74 26.81 4.06
CA LYS A 158 32.54 25.64 4.45
C LYS A 158 31.87 24.74 5.48
N TYR A 159 30.74 25.16 6.04
CA TYR A 159 30.02 24.36 7.03
C TYR A 159 29.29 23.21 6.34
N ASP A 160 29.65 21.98 6.69
CA ASP A 160 28.93 20.78 6.28
C ASP A 160 28.05 20.30 7.44
N PRO A 161 26.75 20.60 7.43
CA PRO A 161 25.84 20.17 8.48
C PRO A 161 25.57 18.66 8.49
N LEU A 162 25.95 17.92 7.43
CA LEU A 162 25.72 16.47 7.30
C LEU A 162 26.92 15.64 7.75
N ALA A 163 28.08 16.26 7.97
CA ALA A 163 29.29 15.57 8.39
C ALA A 163 29.30 15.15 9.88
N SER A 164 28.37 15.65 10.70
CA SER A 164 28.37 15.41 12.16
C SER A 164 27.65 14.14 12.63
N ASP A 165 26.93 13.42 11.76
CA ASP A 165 26.14 12.24 12.15
C ASP A 165 26.81 10.92 11.74
N SER A 166 28.03 10.70 12.23
CA SER A 166 28.65 9.37 12.27
C SER A 166 28.94 8.98 13.72
N GLY A 167 27.86 8.79 14.48
CA GLY A 167 27.86 8.27 15.85
C GLY A 167 26.87 7.13 16.00
#